data_AF-A0A934RX44-F1
#
_entry.id   AF-A0A934RX44-F1
#
_cell.length_a   1.000
_cell.length_b   1.000
_cell.length_c   1.000
_cell.angle_alpha   90.00
_cell.angle_beta   90.00
_cell.angle_gamma   90.00
#
_symmetry.space_group_name_H-M   'P 1'
#
loop_
_entity.id
_entity.type
_entity.pdbx_description
1 polymer ?
#
loop_
_entity_poly.entity_id
_entity_poly.type
_entity_poly.pdbx_seq_one_letter_code
_entity_poly.pdbx_strand_id
1 'polypeptide(L)'
;MNQRDNWRADLETSRGLSQRQKEQFLVVGNWFESWRLRAGVSPGVPAARAFWKDQVLAKPREQWQLDQWEEAMRWYLNWLAVCQRDGGTGLTLAERLKTAVHRAGARRG
;
A
#
# COMPACT_ATOMS: atom_id res chain seq x y z
N MET A 1 15.94 -0.27 14.75
CA MET A 1 15.43 -0.71 13.42
C MET A 1 14.20 0.12 13.10
N ASN A 2 14.25 0.95 12.07
CA ASN A 2 13.22 1.96 11.76
C ASN A 2 11.86 1.31 11.42
N GLN A 3 10.87 1.66 12.22
CA GLN A 3 9.52 1.09 12.26
C GLN A 3 8.54 1.80 11.28
N ARG A 4 9.04 2.36 10.17
CA ARG A 4 8.30 3.23 9.22
C ARG A 4 7.99 2.60 7.84
N ASP A 5 8.13 1.29 7.71
CA ASP A 5 7.81 0.54 6.47
C ASP A 5 6.52 -0.31 6.60
N ASN A 6 5.71 -0.10 7.65
CA ASN A 6 4.50 -0.88 7.91
C ASN A 6 3.26 0.01 7.95
N TRP A 7 2.63 0.21 6.80
CA TRP A 7 1.42 1.03 6.66
C TRP A 7 0.29 0.61 7.61
N ARG A 8 0.22 -0.66 8.04
CA ARG A 8 -0.81 -1.11 9.00
C ARG A 8 -0.59 -0.50 10.38
N ALA A 9 0.67 -0.44 10.84
CA ALA A 9 1.01 0.18 12.11
C ALA A 9 0.82 1.71 12.05
N ASP A 10 1.18 2.33 10.94
CA ASP A 10 0.97 3.77 10.73
C ASP A 10 -0.53 4.12 10.61
N LEU A 11 -1.34 3.23 10.03
CA LEU A 11 -2.79 3.37 9.99
C LEU A 11 -3.41 3.28 11.39
N GLU A 12 -2.99 2.31 12.19
CA GLU A 12 -3.49 2.10 13.56
C GLU A 12 -3.18 3.30 14.45
N THR A 13 -1.97 3.86 14.34
CA THR A 13 -1.52 5.02 15.12
C THR A 13 -1.99 6.37 14.56
N SER A 14 -2.61 6.40 13.37
CA SER A 14 -3.09 7.62 12.73
C SER A 14 -4.13 8.34 13.61
N ARG A 15 -3.83 9.59 13.99
CA ARG A 15 -4.70 10.41 14.85
C ARG A 15 -5.79 11.15 14.10
N GLY A 16 -5.64 11.30 12.78
CA GLY A 16 -6.60 12.01 11.92
C GLY A 16 -7.74 11.14 11.38
N LEU A 17 -7.77 9.85 11.74
CA LEU A 17 -8.77 8.90 11.26
C LEU A 17 -9.59 8.37 12.43
N SER A 18 -10.90 8.29 12.22
CA SER A 18 -11.79 7.55 13.12
C SER A 18 -11.51 6.04 13.09
N GLN A 19 -11.93 5.32 14.13
CA GLN A 19 -11.79 3.86 14.19
C GLN A 19 -12.44 3.17 12.98
N ARG A 20 -13.64 3.62 12.60
CA ARG A 20 -14.34 3.11 11.41
C ARG A 20 -13.55 3.32 10.12
N GLN A 21 -12.94 4.49 9.94
CA GLN A 21 -12.10 4.76 8.77
C GLN A 21 -10.86 3.85 8.75
N LYS A 22 -10.22 3.62 9.90
CA LYS A 22 -9.08 2.70 10.01
C LYS A 22 -9.46 1.28 9.58
N GLU A 23 -10.60 0.78 10.02
CA GLU A 23 -11.11 -0.55 9.63
C GLU A 23 -11.37 -0.62 8.12
N GLN A 24 -12.02 0.39 7.55
CA GLN A 24 -12.29 0.47 6.12
C GLN A 24 -11.00 0.54 5.29
N PHE A 25 -10.04 1.34 5.74
CA PHE A 25 -8.75 1.51 5.06
C PHE A 25 -7.93 0.23 5.12
N LEU A 26 -8.01 -0.51 6.24
CA LEU A 26 -7.36 -1.80 6.39
C LEU A 26 -7.87 -2.81 5.35
N VAL A 27 -9.19 -2.86 5.09
CA VAL A 27 -9.78 -3.74 4.09
C VAL A 27 -9.25 -3.43 2.69
N VAL A 28 -9.34 -2.18 2.25
CA VAL A 28 -8.91 -1.76 0.91
C VAL A 28 -7.40 -1.88 0.75
N GLY A 29 -6.63 -1.46 1.75
CA GLY A 29 -5.17 -1.56 1.74
C GLY A 29 -4.70 -3.02 1.68
N ASN A 30 -5.34 -3.94 2.41
CA ASN A 30 -5.04 -5.37 2.31
C ASN A 30 -5.35 -5.94 0.93
N TRP A 31 -6.47 -5.52 0.33
CA TRP A 31 -6.85 -5.95 -1.01
C TRP A 31 -5.85 -5.46 -2.06
N PHE A 32 -5.50 -4.17 -2.00
CA PHE A 32 -4.50 -3.56 -2.88
C PHE A 32 -3.14 -4.26 -2.76
N GLU A 33 -2.62 -4.41 -1.53
CA GLU A 33 -1.35 -5.09 -1.25
C GLU A 33 -1.33 -6.52 -1.81
N SER A 34 -2.39 -7.29 -1.53
CA SER A 34 -2.48 -8.67 -1.98
C SER A 34 -2.55 -8.76 -3.51
N TRP A 35 -3.30 -7.86 -4.15
CA TRP A 35 -3.40 -7.80 -5.60
C TRP A 35 -2.06 -7.41 -6.24
N ARG A 36 -1.40 -6.34 -5.76
CA ARG A 36 -0.14 -5.86 -6.37
C ARG A 36 0.98 -6.89 -6.24
N LEU A 37 1.02 -7.62 -5.12
CA LEU A 37 2.02 -8.66 -4.89
C LEU A 37 1.82 -9.83 -5.84
N ARG A 38 0.57 -10.25 -6.09
CA ARG A 38 0.25 -11.27 -7.09
C ARG A 38 0.54 -10.81 -8.52
N ALA A 39 0.27 -9.54 -8.82
CA ALA A 39 0.55 -8.94 -10.12
C ALA A 39 2.04 -8.60 -10.34
N GLY A 40 2.87 -8.68 -9.30
CA GLY A 40 4.29 -8.35 -9.36
C GLY A 40 4.59 -6.86 -9.58
N VAL A 41 3.66 -5.97 -9.19
CA VAL A 41 3.82 -4.52 -9.41
C VAL A 41 4.24 -3.80 -8.13
N SER A 42 5.16 -2.84 -8.27
CA SER A 42 5.63 -2.02 -7.15
C SER A 42 4.53 -1.08 -6.65
N PRO A 43 4.49 -0.77 -5.35
CA PRO A 43 3.51 0.17 -4.80
C PRO A 43 3.72 1.58 -5.38
N GLY A 44 2.63 2.29 -5.67
CA GLY A 44 2.68 3.64 -6.24
C GLY A 44 1.43 4.00 -7.02
N VAL A 45 1.39 5.24 -7.52
CA VAL A 45 0.27 5.77 -8.32
C VAL A 45 -0.07 4.88 -9.54
N PRO A 46 0.90 4.35 -10.31
CA PRO A 46 0.58 3.46 -11.43
C PRO A 46 -0.13 2.18 -10.98
N ALA A 47 0.34 1.53 -9.92
CA ALA A 47 -0.29 0.34 -9.36
C ALA A 47 -1.69 0.63 -8.81
N ALA A 48 -1.88 1.76 -8.13
CA ALA A 48 -3.19 2.18 -7.63
C ALA A 48 -4.20 2.40 -8.76
N ARG A 49 -3.78 3.01 -9.89
CA ARG A 49 -4.65 3.18 -11.08
C ARG A 49 -5.04 1.85 -11.71
N ALA A 50 -4.09 0.95 -11.87
CA ALA A 50 -4.34 -0.39 -12.41
C ALA A 50 -5.28 -1.18 -11.48
N PHE A 51 -5.02 -1.18 -10.17
CA PHE A 51 -5.91 -1.77 -9.16
C PHE A 51 -7.34 -1.20 -9.26
N TRP A 52 -7.48 0.12 -9.36
CA TRP A 52 -8.78 0.76 -9.41
C TRP A 52 -9.59 0.28 -10.63
N LYS A 53 -8.95 0.23 -11.78
CA LYS A 53 -9.56 -0.24 -13.03
C LYS A 53 -9.89 -1.74 -12.97
N ASP A 54 -8.94 -2.56 -12.55
CA ASP A 54 -8.99 -4.02 -12.71
C ASP A 54 -9.69 -4.74 -11.55
N GLN A 55 -9.84 -4.08 -10.39
CA GLN A 55 -10.39 -4.69 -9.18
C GLN A 55 -11.60 -3.92 -8.65
N VAL A 56 -11.47 -2.60 -8.48
CA VAL A 56 -12.54 -1.78 -7.89
C VAL A 56 -13.72 -1.63 -8.85
N LEU A 57 -13.43 -1.23 -10.08
CA LEU A 57 -14.44 -1.01 -11.13
C LEU A 57 -14.85 -2.28 -11.90
N ALA A 58 -14.23 -3.43 -11.59
CA ALA A 58 -14.55 -4.71 -12.24
C ALA A 58 -15.99 -5.19 -11.98
N LYS A 59 -16.66 -4.65 -10.96
CA LYS A 59 -18.06 -4.92 -10.63
C LYS A 59 -18.75 -3.62 -10.23
N PRO A 60 -20.08 -3.50 -10.42
CA PRO A 60 -20.83 -2.38 -9.89
C PRO A 60 -20.63 -2.23 -8.37
N ARG A 61 -20.49 -0.97 -7.94
CA ARG A 61 -20.33 -0.56 -6.54
C ARG A 61 -21.25 0.61 -6.27
N GLU A 62 -21.69 0.71 -5.03
CA GLU A 62 -22.40 1.89 -4.56
C GLU A 62 -21.44 3.08 -4.50
N GLN A 63 -21.93 4.29 -4.77
CA GLN A 63 -21.10 5.49 -4.79
C GLN A 63 -20.38 5.70 -3.45
N TRP A 64 -21.09 5.48 -2.33
CA TRP A 64 -20.50 5.61 -1.00
C TRP A 64 -19.33 4.63 -0.75
N GLN A 65 -19.32 3.47 -1.41
CA GLN A 65 -18.18 2.53 -1.32
C GLN A 65 -16.98 3.07 -2.09
N LEU A 66 -17.23 3.60 -3.29
CA LEU A 66 -16.18 4.19 -4.12
C LEU A 66 -15.53 5.38 -3.41
N ASP A 67 -16.33 6.26 -2.81
CA ASP A 67 -15.84 7.42 -2.06
C ASP A 67 -14.94 6.99 -0.90
N GLN A 68 -15.39 6.00 -0.10
CA GLN A 68 -14.61 5.47 1.02
C GLN A 68 -13.31 4.79 0.56
N TRP A 69 -13.36 4.02 -0.52
CA TRP A 69 -12.19 3.34 -1.04
C TRP A 69 -11.21 4.30 -1.69
N GLU A 70 -11.71 5.40 -2.25
CA GLU A 70 -10.85 6.44 -2.82
C GLU A 70 -10.09 7.16 -1.71
N GLU A 71 -10.77 7.52 -0.61
CA GLU A 71 -10.12 8.09 0.57
C GLU A 71 -9.02 7.16 1.13
N ALA A 72 -9.31 5.86 1.21
CA ALA A 72 -8.33 4.86 1.65
C ALA A 72 -7.09 4.82 0.74
N MET A 73 -7.29 4.81 -0.58
CA MET A 73 -6.20 4.81 -1.55
C MET A 73 -5.40 6.11 -1.52
N ARG A 74 -6.05 7.27 -1.39
CA ARG A 74 -5.38 8.56 -1.23
C ARG A 74 -4.52 8.58 0.03
N TRP A 75 -5.05 8.08 1.15
CA TRP A 75 -4.28 7.98 2.40
C TRP A 75 -3.05 7.09 2.24
N TYR A 76 -3.21 5.90 1.64
CA TYR A 76 -2.10 4.97 1.40
C TYR A 76 -1.02 5.59 0.51
N LEU A 77 -1.39 6.27 -0.57
CA LEU A 77 -0.44 6.92 -1.48
C LEU A 77 0.29 8.10 -0.82
N ASN A 78 -0.41 8.87 0.02
CA ASN A 78 0.20 9.94 0.80
C ASN A 78 1.19 9.37 1.83
N TRP A 79 0.82 8.29 2.53
CA TRP A 79 1.72 7.57 3.42
C TRP A 79 2.97 7.09 2.67
N LEU A 80 2.78 6.46 1.51
CA LEU A 80 3.89 5.97 0.68
C LEU A 80 4.83 7.12 0.27
N ALA A 81 4.29 8.27 -0.13
CA ALA A 81 5.07 9.45 -0.46
C ALA A 81 5.84 10.01 0.75
N VAL A 82 5.22 10.03 1.93
CA VAL A 82 5.90 10.42 3.19
C VAL A 82 7.08 9.48 3.47
N CYS A 83 6.86 8.16 3.39
CA CYS A 83 7.92 7.18 3.57
C CYS A 83 9.07 7.38 2.59
N GLN A 84 8.78 7.61 1.30
CA GLN A 84 9.79 7.84 0.27
C GLN A 84 10.60 9.11 0.50
N ARG A 85 9.96 10.22 0.93
CA ARG A 85 10.66 11.47 1.25
C ARG A 85 11.59 11.33 2.45
N ASP A 86 11.20 10.54 3.44
CA ASP A 86 11.98 10.31 4.67
C ASP A 86 13.11 9.27 4.49
N GLY A 87 13.36 8.81 3.26
CA GLY A 87 14.36 7.78 2.94
C GLY A 87 13.94 6.35 3.28
N GLY A 88 12.67 6.14 3.64
CA GLY A 88 12.02 4.84 3.75
C GLY A 88 11.63 4.30 2.38
N THR A 89 11.60 2.97 2.24
CA THR A 89 11.29 2.36 0.93
C THR A 89 9.80 2.23 0.66
N GLY A 90 8.96 2.20 1.71
CA GLY A 90 7.52 1.94 1.57
C GLY A 90 7.21 0.54 1.02
N LEU A 91 8.23 -0.32 0.96
CA LEU A 91 8.14 -1.72 0.54
C LEU A 91 7.81 -2.59 1.75
N THR A 92 7.05 -3.65 1.54
CA THR A 92 6.82 -4.64 2.59
C THR A 92 8.15 -5.30 3.00
N LEU A 93 8.21 -5.85 4.22
CA LEU A 93 9.40 -6.56 4.72
C LEU A 93 9.86 -7.67 3.75
N ALA A 94 8.92 -8.40 3.14
CA ALA A 94 9.19 -9.44 2.16
C ALA A 94 9.86 -8.90 0.88
N GLU A 95 9.46 -7.73 0.41
CA GLU A 95 10.06 -7.08 -0.76
C GLU A 95 11.44 -6.48 -0.46
N ARG A 96 11.64 -5.98 0.77
CA ARG A 96 12.98 -5.57 1.24
C ARG A 96 13.92 -6.76 1.31
N LEU A 97 13.45 -7.90 1.82
CA LEU A 97 14.19 -9.16 1.83
C LEU A 97 14.52 -9.63 0.42
N LYS A 98 13.56 -9.65 -0.51
CA LYS A 98 13.80 -10.03 -1.91
C LYS A 98 14.79 -9.10 -2.59
N THR A 99 14.70 -7.79 -2.37
CA THR A 99 15.65 -6.80 -2.91
C THR A 99 17.05 -6.95 -2.30
N ALA A 100 17.15 -7.21 -1.00
CA ALA A 100 18.41 -7.47 -0.31
C ALA A 100 19.07 -8.77 -0.80
N VAL A 101 18.28 -9.84 -1.00
CA VAL A 101 18.75 -11.12 -1.52
C VAL A 101 19.20 -10.99 -2.98
N HIS A 102 18.45 -10.30 -3.84
CA HIS A 102 18.89 -10.03 -5.23
C HIS A 102 20.19 -9.20 -5.28
N ARG A 103 20.33 -8.16 -4.44
CA ARG A 103 21.56 -7.37 -4.36
C ARG A 103 22.75 -8.15 -3.78
N ALA A 104 22.52 -9.09 -2.87
CA ALA A 104 23.56 -9.96 -2.32
C ALA A 104 23.98 -11.06 -3.31
N GLY A 105 23.05 -11.57 -4.12
CA GLY A 105 23.32 -12.54 -5.19
C GLY A 105 24.12 -11.93 -6.35
N ALA A 106 23.85 -10.67 -6.72
CA ALA A 106 24.56 -9.98 -7.79
C ALA A 106 26.03 -9.60 -7.47
N ARG A 107 26.48 -9.76 -6.21
CA ARG A 107 27.87 -9.49 -5.78
C ARG A 107 28.71 -10.75 -5.55
N ARG A 108 28.15 -11.93 -5.80
CA ARG A 108 28.84 -13.22 -5.68
C ARG A 108 29.13 -13.88 -7.04
N GLY A 109 29.00 -13.12 -8.13
CA GLY A 109 29.46 -13.49 -9.47
C GLY A 109 30.73 -12.73 -9.83
#